data_AF-W9HH65-F1
#
_entry.id   AF-W9HH65-F1
#
_cell.length_a   1.000
_cell.length_b   1.000
_cell.length_c   1.000
_cell.angle_alpha   90.00
_cell.angle_beta   90.00
_cell.angle_gamma   90.00
#
_symmetry.space_group_name_H-M   'P 1'
#
loop_
_entity.id
_entity.type
_entity.pdbx_description
1 polymer ?
#
loop_
_entity_poly.entity_id
_entity_poly.type
_entity_poly.pdbx_seq_one_letter_code
_entity_poly.pdbx_strand_id
1 'polypeptide(L)'
;MERFGCFILRKTRRTSSDQGRTWSEASRLLPDVTGIFIRQPIVINGDGTWILPVFYCRTEPGHRWIGSDDISGVLYSDDNGASWKEKQASDSVGSVHMNILPPVSGSSTWVAFYRSRWADNIYRSTSTNGIDWGTPKATTLPNPNSGICAARLSSDHIAIVFNRSNASADTLKRQGLYDDITPEDDKRPNQITKTGKDTIWGTPRKTLTLGVSEDEGLTWRERVLEDGDGFCGTNSSSGQENRELSYPSIYIEKDGHKDVAHVAYTWHRQYIKYVRIDDVEAWVSSG
;
A
#
# COMPACT_ATOMS: atom_id res chain seq x y z
N MET A 1 -14.45 -18.53 -23.55
CA MET A 1 -15.06 -17.75 -22.47
C MET A 1 -14.12 -16.59 -22.19
N GLU A 2 -14.41 -15.43 -22.79
CA GLU A 2 -13.53 -14.26 -22.77
C GLU A 2 -13.51 -13.66 -21.35
N ARG A 3 -12.31 -13.59 -20.75
CA ARG A 3 -12.11 -12.97 -19.43
C ARG A 3 -11.91 -11.48 -19.64
N PHE A 4 -12.94 -10.69 -19.35
CA PHE A 4 -12.87 -9.24 -19.30
C PHE A 4 -12.36 -8.80 -17.93
N GLY A 5 -11.18 -8.18 -17.89
CA GLY A 5 -10.57 -7.64 -16.68
C GLY A 5 -9.62 -6.48 -17.03
N CYS A 6 -9.38 -5.59 -16.07
CA CYS A 6 -8.40 -4.51 -16.20
C CYS A 6 -6.99 -5.10 -16.43
N PHE A 7 -6.34 -4.76 -17.55
CA PHE A 7 -4.98 -5.20 -17.87
C PHE A 7 -3.96 -4.22 -17.28
N ILE A 8 -3.40 -4.49 -16.09
CA ILE A 8 -2.23 -3.77 -15.57
C ILE A 8 -1.24 -4.73 -14.87
N LEU A 9 0.00 -4.69 -15.36
CA LEU A 9 1.30 -5.27 -14.95
C LEU A 9 1.42 -6.77 -14.61
N ARG A 10 2.32 -7.43 -15.36
CA ARG A 10 2.67 -8.85 -15.23
C ARG A 10 3.09 -9.16 -13.79
N LYS A 11 2.39 -10.09 -13.14
CA LYS A 11 2.81 -10.73 -11.89
C LYS A 11 3.99 -11.66 -12.16
N THR A 12 5.12 -11.06 -12.51
CA THR A 12 6.31 -11.79 -12.88
C THR A 12 7.11 -12.13 -11.63
N ARG A 13 7.36 -13.42 -11.43
CA ARG A 13 8.30 -13.96 -10.45
C ARG A 13 9.64 -14.18 -11.12
N ARG A 14 10.70 -13.82 -10.41
CA ARG A 14 12.07 -14.25 -10.67
C ARG A 14 12.67 -14.69 -9.34
N THR A 15 13.55 -15.67 -9.36
CA THR A 15 14.30 -16.13 -8.19
C THR A 15 15.79 -15.94 -8.42
N SER A 16 16.53 -15.71 -7.35
CA SER A 16 17.98 -15.65 -7.35
C SER A 16 18.51 -16.66 -6.34
N SER A 17 19.62 -17.32 -6.68
CA SER A 17 20.34 -18.25 -5.79
C SER A 17 21.74 -17.73 -5.42
N ASP A 18 22.05 -16.47 -5.77
CA ASP A 18 23.37 -15.87 -5.63
C ASP A 18 23.31 -14.44 -5.06
N GLN A 19 22.37 -14.21 -4.15
CA GLN A 19 22.16 -12.92 -3.47
C GLN A 19 21.81 -11.78 -4.45
N GLY A 20 21.02 -12.08 -5.48
CA GLY A 20 20.49 -11.10 -6.42
C GLY A 20 21.43 -10.68 -7.55
N ARG A 21 22.58 -11.36 -7.71
CA ARG A 21 23.54 -11.08 -8.79
C ARG A 21 23.01 -11.56 -10.14
N THR A 22 22.40 -12.74 -10.16
CA THR A 22 21.68 -13.29 -11.32
C THR A 22 20.26 -13.68 -10.94
N TRP A 23 19.41 -13.74 -11.95
CA TRP A 23 17.98 -13.98 -11.80
C TRP A 23 17.50 -14.98 -12.83
N SER A 24 16.63 -15.89 -12.40
CA SER A 24 15.95 -16.83 -13.27
C SER A 24 15.19 -16.13 -14.42
N GLU A 25 14.75 -16.92 -15.39
CA GLU A 25 13.73 -16.48 -16.33
C GLU A 25 12.46 -16.01 -15.62
N ALA A 26 11.78 -15.06 -16.26
CA ALA A 26 10.53 -14.49 -15.79
C ALA A 26 9.36 -15.49 -15.93
N SER A 27 8.72 -15.85 -14.83
CA SER A 27 7.51 -16.68 -14.82
C SER A 27 6.31 -15.91 -14.27
N ARG A 28 5.07 -16.31 -14.60
CA ARG A 28 3.87 -15.70 -14.00
C ARG A 28 3.53 -16.39 -12.69
N LEU A 29 3.36 -15.62 -11.61
CA LEU A 29 2.97 -16.15 -10.29
C LEU A 29 1.55 -16.74 -10.30
N LEU A 30 0.62 -16.04 -10.94
CA LEU A 30 -0.79 -16.42 -11.06
C LEU A 30 -1.24 -16.22 -12.51
N PRO A 31 -0.98 -17.18 -13.41
CA PRO A 31 -1.15 -17.00 -14.86
C PRO A 31 -2.58 -16.72 -15.29
N ASP A 32 -3.55 -17.31 -14.57
CA ASP A 32 -4.98 -17.24 -14.91
C ASP A 32 -5.76 -16.17 -14.14
N VAL A 33 -5.13 -15.47 -13.20
CA VAL A 33 -5.84 -14.50 -12.34
C VAL A 33 -5.58 -13.09 -12.87
N THR A 34 -6.63 -12.28 -13.03
CA THR A 34 -6.52 -10.84 -13.38
C THR A 34 -7.02 -9.97 -12.23
N GLY A 35 -6.61 -8.69 -12.20
CA GLY A 35 -7.12 -7.73 -11.22
C GLY A 35 -6.62 -7.93 -9.79
N ILE A 36 -5.46 -8.57 -9.59
CA ILE A 36 -4.79 -8.71 -8.29
C ILE A 36 -3.39 -8.12 -8.38
N PHE A 37 -3.02 -7.33 -7.37
CA PHE A 37 -1.83 -6.51 -7.34
C PHE A 37 -1.06 -6.70 -6.04
N ILE A 38 0.24 -6.49 -6.10
CA ILE A 38 1.18 -6.59 -4.98
C ILE A 38 1.78 -5.21 -4.74
N ARG A 39 1.85 -4.77 -3.48
CA ARG A 39 2.50 -3.52 -3.10
C ARG A 39 3.56 -3.67 -2.01
N GLN A 40 3.38 -4.63 -1.11
CA GLN A 40 4.24 -4.82 0.05
C GLN A 40 4.96 -6.16 -0.04
N PRO A 41 6.13 -6.32 0.60
CA PRO A 41 6.93 -7.53 0.49
C PRO A 41 6.27 -8.75 1.12
N ILE A 42 6.82 -9.92 0.83
CA ILE A 42 6.50 -11.17 1.52
C ILE A 42 6.97 -11.04 2.98
N VAL A 43 6.15 -11.52 3.91
CA VAL A 43 6.53 -11.75 5.30
C VAL A 43 6.50 -13.25 5.58
N ILE A 44 7.44 -13.75 6.37
CA ILE A 44 7.52 -15.16 6.73
C ILE A 44 7.09 -15.27 8.20
N ASN A 45 6.13 -16.15 8.50
CA ASN A 45 5.68 -16.38 9.87
C ASN A 45 6.60 -17.36 10.62
N GLY A 46 6.32 -17.59 11.91
CA GLY A 46 7.13 -18.48 12.76
C GLY A 46 7.19 -19.94 12.29
N ASP A 47 6.21 -20.39 11.49
CA ASP A 47 6.14 -21.74 10.92
C ASP A 47 6.89 -21.86 9.58
N GLY A 48 7.44 -20.75 9.08
CA GLY A 48 8.11 -20.69 7.77
C GLY A 48 7.16 -20.48 6.59
N THR A 49 5.86 -20.30 6.82
CA THR A 49 4.88 -19.97 5.75
C THR A 49 5.17 -18.57 5.21
N TRP A 50 5.27 -18.47 3.88
CA TRP A 50 5.40 -17.21 3.18
C TRP A 50 4.02 -16.58 3.04
N ILE A 51 3.89 -15.30 3.38
CA ILE A 51 2.65 -14.53 3.34
C ILE A 51 2.88 -13.31 2.45
N LEU A 52 2.17 -13.27 1.33
CA LEU A 52 2.23 -12.21 0.33
C LEU A 52 0.95 -11.37 0.39
N PRO A 53 1.01 -10.12 0.89
CA PRO A 53 -0.14 -9.23 0.86
C PRO A 53 -0.50 -8.81 -0.57
N VAL A 54 -1.79 -8.92 -0.88
CA VAL A 54 -2.36 -8.62 -2.18
C VAL A 54 -3.61 -7.75 -2.04
N PHE A 55 -4.00 -7.08 -3.11
CA PHE A 55 -5.29 -6.42 -3.20
C PHE A 55 -5.92 -6.65 -4.56
N TYR A 56 -7.25 -6.65 -4.58
CA TYR A 56 -8.05 -6.99 -5.74
C TYR A 56 -8.73 -5.73 -6.27
N CYS A 57 -8.45 -5.39 -7.52
CA CYS A 57 -9.18 -4.40 -8.29
C CYS A 57 -10.35 -5.09 -8.98
N ARG A 58 -11.52 -5.08 -8.34
CA ARG A 58 -12.70 -5.82 -8.81
C ARG A 58 -13.61 -4.92 -9.61
N THR A 59 -14.23 -5.45 -10.67
CA THR A 59 -15.23 -4.74 -11.47
C THR A 59 -16.16 -5.76 -12.13
N GLU A 60 -17.41 -5.39 -12.33
CA GLU A 60 -18.38 -6.20 -13.07
C GLU A 60 -18.00 -6.27 -14.56
N PRO A 61 -18.32 -7.38 -15.24
CA PRO A 61 -18.21 -7.44 -16.70
C PRO A 61 -18.89 -6.23 -17.35
N GLY A 62 -18.23 -5.65 -18.36
CA GLY A 62 -18.74 -4.50 -19.10
C GLY A 62 -18.59 -3.14 -18.41
N HIS A 63 -18.05 -3.06 -17.19
CA HIS A 63 -17.87 -1.78 -16.49
C HIS A 63 -16.40 -1.32 -16.47
N ARG A 64 -16.20 -0.01 -16.31
CA ARG A 64 -14.89 0.60 -16.03
C ARG A 64 -14.62 0.50 -14.53
N TRP A 65 -13.44 0.00 -14.19
CA TRP A 65 -12.99 -0.03 -12.81
C TRP A 65 -12.73 1.39 -12.29
N ILE A 66 -13.31 1.74 -11.14
CA ILE A 66 -13.03 3.00 -10.42
C ILE A 66 -12.51 2.78 -9.00
N GLY A 67 -12.45 1.54 -8.51
CA GLY A 67 -11.84 1.18 -7.22
C GLY A 67 -12.82 1.00 -6.06
N SER A 68 -14.12 1.23 -6.26
CA SER A 68 -15.12 1.29 -5.19
C SER A 68 -15.50 -0.09 -4.61
N ASP A 69 -15.02 -1.17 -5.22
CA ASP A 69 -15.23 -2.54 -4.74
C ASP A 69 -13.90 -3.29 -4.47
N ASP A 70 -12.82 -2.54 -4.29
CA ASP A 70 -11.52 -3.15 -4.07
C ASP A 70 -11.40 -3.70 -2.65
N ILE A 71 -10.71 -4.83 -2.52
CA ILE A 71 -10.51 -5.52 -1.24
C ILE A 71 -9.04 -5.91 -1.06
N SER A 72 -8.65 -6.23 0.17
CA SER A 72 -7.35 -6.82 0.47
C SER A 72 -7.43 -8.32 0.73
N GLY A 73 -6.30 -8.98 0.59
CA GLY A 73 -6.12 -10.38 0.98
C GLY A 73 -4.65 -10.74 1.10
N VAL A 74 -4.40 -12.02 1.32
CA VAL A 74 -3.07 -12.61 1.31
C VAL A 74 -3.06 -13.84 0.41
N LEU A 75 -1.94 -14.03 -0.27
CA LEU A 75 -1.55 -15.33 -0.79
C LEU A 75 -0.57 -15.92 0.22
N TYR A 76 -0.67 -17.22 0.52
CA TYR A 76 0.25 -17.88 1.43
C TYR A 76 0.75 -19.21 0.88
N SER A 77 2.00 -19.55 1.19
CA SER A 77 2.70 -20.70 0.65
C SER A 77 3.50 -21.40 1.74
N ASP A 78 3.33 -22.72 1.81
CA ASP A 78 4.05 -23.61 2.74
C ASP A 78 5.19 -24.37 2.03
N ASP A 79 5.47 -24.03 0.77
CA ASP A 79 6.42 -24.72 -0.11
C ASP A 79 7.40 -23.75 -0.81
N ASN A 80 7.78 -22.67 -0.09
CA ASN A 80 8.72 -21.65 -0.56
C ASN A 80 8.31 -20.98 -1.89
N GLY A 81 7.01 -20.75 -2.03
CA GLY A 81 6.41 -20.06 -3.17
C GLY A 81 6.24 -20.93 -4.43
N ALA A 82 6.32 -22.25 -4.32
CA ALA A 82 6.04 -23.16 -5.44
C ALA A 82 4.54 -23.21 -5.76
N SER A 83 3.69 -23.23 -4.73
CA SER A 83 2.24 -23.10 -4.82
C SER A 83 1.71 -22.08 -3.80
N TRP A 84 0.51 -21.54 -4.07
CA TRP A 84 -0.09 -20.49 -3.25
C TRP A 84 -1.56 -20.80 -2.97
N LYS A 85 -1.95 -20.64 -1.71
CA LYS A 85 -3.34 -20.59 -1.24
C LYS A 85 -3.74 -19.13 -1.03
N GLU A 86 -5.04 -18.83 -1.02
CA GLU A 86 -5.55 -17.46 -0.92
C GLU A 86 -6.50 -17.31 0.27
N LYS A 87 -6.41 -16.16 0.96
CA LYS A 87 -7.39 -15.72 1.96
C LYS A 87 -7.68 -14.23 1.80
N GLN A 88 -8.96 -13.86 1.68
CA GLN A 88 -9.38 -12.46 1.69
C GLN A 88 -9.44 -11.92 3.12
N ALA A 89 -9.10 -10.65 3.30
CA ALA A 89 -9.26 -9.98 4.58
C ALA A 89 -10.74 -9.64 4.82
N SER A 90 -11.24 -9.94 6.02
CA SER A 90 -12.63 -9.74 6.41
C SER A 90 -13.05 -8.28 6.26
N ASP A 91 -14.21 -8.02 5.65
CA ASP A 91 -14.84 -6.70 5.49
C ASP A 91 -13.87 -5.58 5.02
N SER A 92 -12.97 -5.91 4.10
CA SER A 92 -11.88 -5.01 3.68
C SER A 92 -12.21 -4.10 2.50
N VAL A 93 -13.49 -3.90 2.15
CA VAL A 93 -13.86 -3.06 0.99
C VAL A 93 -13.34 -1.64 1.17
N GLY A 94 -12.58 -1.17 0.19
CA GLY A 94 -11.89 0.11 0.19
C GLY A 94 -10.54 0.12 0.92
N SER A 95 -10.22 -0.91 1.70
CA SER A 95 -8.90 -1.06 2.34
C SER A 95 -7.96 -1.81 1.42
N VAL A 96 -6.92 -1.15 0.91
CA VAL A 96 -5.98 -1.71 -0.07
C VAL A 96 -4.52 -1.46 0.33
N HIS A 97 -3.59 -2.10 -0.38
CA HIS A 97 -2.13 -1.97 -0.14
C HIS A 97 -1.72 -2.40 1.27
N MET A 98 -2.32 -3.47 1.76
CA MET A 98 -2.03 -4.09 3.05
C MET A 98 -0.52 -4.22 3.32
N ASN A 99 -0.04 -3.61 4.40
CA ASN A 99 1.33 -3.73 4.90
C ASN A 99 1.31 -4.52 6.19
N ILE A 100 1.86 -5.74 6.15
CA ILE A 100 1.87 -6.66 7.28
C ILE A 100 3.14 -6.45 8.11
N LEU A 101 3.00 -6.40 9.44
CA LEU A 101 4.09 -6.40 10.40
C LEU A 101 3.97 -7.64 11.31
N PRO A 102 5.04 -8.44 11.45
CA PRO A 102 5.05 -9.59 12.36
C PRO A 102 4.95 -9.13 13.82
N PRO A 103 4.55 -10.02 14.74
CA PRO A 103 4.41 -9.70 16.16
C PRO A 103 5.73 -9.24 16.77
N VAL A 104 5.62 -8.41 17.80
CA VAL A 104 6.73 -8.02 18.68
C VAL A 104 7.09 -9.16 19.63
N SER A 105 8.25 -9.04 20.26
CA SER A 105 8.72 -10.06 21.21
C SER A 105 7.69 -10.29 22.33
N GLY A 106 7.35 -11.55 22.59
CA GLY A 106 6.35 -11.93 23.62
C GLY A 106 4.88 -11.72 23.22
N SER A 107 4.60 -11.24 22.00
CA SER A 107 3.24 -11.12 21.45
C SER A 107 3.00 -12.14 20.34
N SER A 108 1.75 -12.57 20.17
CA SER A 108 1.28 -13.34 19.01
C SER A 108 0.48 -12.50 18.02
N THR A 109 0.34 -11.20 18.28
CA THR A 109 -0.52 -10.31 17.48
C THR A 109 0.26 -9.71 16.32
N TRP A 110 -0.16 -10.07 15.11
CA TRP A 110 0.24 -9.43 13.87
C TRP A 110 -0.57 -8.14 13.68
N VAL A 111 0.04 -7.14 13.05
CA VAL A 111 -0.62 -5.87 12.72
C VAL A 111 -0.50 -5.63 11.22
N ALA A 112 -1.55 -5.07 10.61
CA ALA A 112 -1.48 -4.58 9.25
C ALA A 112 -2.08 -3.19 9.12
N PHE A 113 -1.51 -2.42 8.20
CA PHE A 113 -2.01 -1.10 7.81
C PHE A 113 -2.44 -1.06 6.35
N TYR A 114 -3.44 -0.23 6.04
CA TYR A 114 -4.03 -0.10 4.71
C TYR A 114 -4.20 1.37 4.36
N ARG A 115 -4.04 1.70 3.09
CA ARG A 115 -4.60 2.96 2.58
C ARG A 115 -6.09 2.76 2.26
N SER A 116 -6.86 3.83 2.38
CA SER A 116 -8.30 3.83 2.10
C SER A 116 -8.60 4.41 0.72
N ARG A 117 -9.45 3.72 -0.05
CA ARG A 117 -10.06 4.21 -1.30
C ARG A 117 -10.92 5.45 -1.07
N TRP A 118 -11.38 5.66 0.17
CA TRP A 118 -12.25 6.77 0.55
C TRP A 118 -11.48 8.06 0.86
N ALA A 119 -10.14 8.02 0.79
CA ALA A 119 -9.27 9.15 1.08
C ALA A 119 -9.54 9.82 2.45
N ASP A 120 -9.84 9.01 3.48
CA ASP A 120 -10.16 9.44 4.84
C ASP A 120 -8.99 9.19 5.81
N ASN A 121 -8.70 7.92 6.10
CA ASN A 121 -7.73 7.50 7.10
C ASN A 121 -6.87 6.33 6.61
N ILE A 122 -5.76 6.11 7.31
CA ILE A 122 -5.09 4.80 7.32
C ILE A 122 -5.94 3.86 8.18
N TYR A 123 -6.16 2.64 7.70
CA TYR A 123 -6.86 1.60 8.44
C TYR A 123 -5.87 0.60 9.03
N ARG A 124 -6.27 -0.07 10.11
CA ARG A 124 -5.51 -1.07 10.85
C ARG A 124 -6.34 -2.32 11.11
N SER A 125 -5.75 -3.49 10.99
CA SER A 125 -6.33 -4.76 11.44
C SER A 125 -5.28 -5.60 12.17
N THR A 126 -5.73 -6.68 12.81
CA THR A 126 -4.86 -7.64 13.50
C THR A 126 -5.14 -9.06 13.04
N SER A 127 -4.16 -9.93 13.27
CA SER A 127 -4.24 -11.37 13.03
C SER A 127 -3.41 -12.12 14.09
N THR A 128 -3.71 -13.39 14.32
CA THR A 128 -2.91 -14.28 15.19
C THR A 128 -1.92 -15.16 14.42
N ASN A 129 -2.09 -15.27 13.10
CA ASN A 129 -1.27 -16.16 12.25
C ASN A 129 -0.77 -15.49 10.97
N GLY A 130 -1.11 -14.20 10.76
CA GLY A 130 -0.77 -13.45 9.55
C GLY A 130 -1.61 -13.81 8.32
N ILE A 131 -2.57 -14.74 8.44
CA ILE A 131 -3.41 -15.25 7.35
C ILE A 131 -4.89 -14.86 7.56
N ASP A 132 -5.41 -15.08 8.76
CA ASP A 132 -6.78 -14.75 9.15
C ASP A 132 -6.82 -13.36 9.77
N TRP A 133 -7.27 -12.37 8.99
CA TRP A 133 -7.30 -10.97 9.39
C TRP A 133 -8.70 -10.52 9.80
N GLY A 134 -8.75 -9.78 10.91
CA GLY A 134 -9.96 -9.10 11.35
C GLY A 134 -10.33 -7.90 10.46
N THR A 135 -11.53 -7.37 10.67
CA THR A 135 -12.05 -6.20 9.96
C THR A 135 -11.14 -4.97 10.15
N PRO A 136 -10.68 -4.30 9.08
CA PRO A 136 -9.91 -3.06 9.17
C PRO A 136 -10.71 -1.95 9.86
N LYS A 137 -10.07 -1.26 10.81
CA LYS A 137 -10.63 -0.11 11.55
C LYS A 137 -9.78 1.13 11.29
N ALA A 138 -10.41 2.29 11.18
CA ALA A 138 -9.71 3.54 10.97
C ALA A 138 -8.77 3.86 12.15
N THR A 139 -7.58 4.35 11.84
CA THR A 139 -6.64 4.95 12.80
C THR A 139 -6.84 6.47 12.87
N THR A 140 -6.08 7.14 13.73
CA THR A 140 -6.05 8.61 13.78
C THR A 140 -5.31 9.25 12.62
N LEU A 141 -4.51 8.50 11.86
CA LEU A 141 -3.72 9.04 10.74
C LEU A 141 -4.60 9.28 9.51
N PRO A 142 -4.61 10.49 8.93
CA PRO A 142 -5.32 10.76 7.68
C PRO A 142 -4.59 10.15 6.48
N ASN A 143 -5.30 9.86 5.39
CA ASN A 143 -4.67 9.42 4.13
C ASN A 143 -5.45 9.84 2.88
N PRO A 144 -4.81 10.41 1.84
CA PRO A 144 -5.49 10.93 0.66
C PRO A 144 -5.65 9.86 -0.43
N ASN A 145 -5.89 8.59 -0.05
CA ASN A 145 -5.86 7.44 -0.96
C ASN A 145 -4.47 7.30 -1.64
N SER A 146 -3.39 7.57 -0.88
CA SER A 146 -1.99 7.43 -1.29
C SER A 146 -1.33 6.22 -0.63
N GLY A 147 -0.27 5.69 -1.25
CA GLY A 147 0.51 4.59 -0.69
C GLY A 147 1.06 4.91 0.70
N ILE A 148 1.20 3.87 1.52
CA ILE A 148 1.85 3.89 2.83
C ILE A 148 2.92 2.81 2.87
N CYS A 149 3.90 2.93 3.76
CA CYS A 149 4.81 1.84 4.06
C CYS A 149 5.21 1.91 5.53
N ALA A 150 5.13 0.78 6.21
CA ALA A 150 5.42 0.65 7.63
C ALA A 150 6.47 -0.44 7.85
N ALA A 151 7.30 -0.23 8.87
CA ALA A 151 8.34 -1.16 9.30
C ALA A 151 8.46 -1.17 10.83
N ARG A 152 8.93 -2.30 11.35
CA ARG A 152 9.17 -2.50 12.79
C ARG A 152 10.59 -2.03 13.14
N LEU A 153 10.69 -1.21 14.18
CA LEU A 153 11.95 -0.81 14.78
C LEU A 153 12.51 -1.93 15.69
N SER A 154 13.76 -1.82 16.09
CA SER A 154 14.43 -2.68 17.08
C SER A 154 13.86 -2.49 18.48
N SER A 155 13.22 -1.35 18.74
CA SER A 155 12.45 -1.05 19.96
C SER A 155 11.05 -1.66 19.97
N ASP A 156 10.69 -2.51 19.00
CA ASP A 156 9.34 -3.04 18.77
C ASP A 156 8.27 -1.98 18.37
N HIS A 157 8.64 -0.71 18.36
CA HIS A 157 7.82 0.38 17.84
C HIS A 157 7.62 0.26 16.31
N ILE A 158 6.61 0.96 15.80
CA ILE A 158 6.26 1.00 14.38
C ILE A 158 6.62 2.35 13.80
N ALA A 159 7.41 2.35 12.72
CA ALA A 159 7.59 3.51 11.86
C ALA A 159 6.69 3.39 10.62
N ILE A 160 5.97 4.46 10.26
CA ILE A 160 5.12 4.52 9.06
C ILE A 160 5.36 5.80 8.26
N VAL A 161 5.55 5.68 6.95
CA VAL A 161 5.62 6.82 6.04
C VAL A 161 4.32 6.89 5.22
N PHE A 162 3.70 8.07 5.20
CA PHE A 162 2.40 8.31 4.57
C PHE A 162 2.23 9.78 4.17
N ASN A 163 1.19 10.10 3.39
CA ASN A 163 0.81 11.49 3.14
C ASN A 163 -0.26 11.94 4.16
N ARG A 164 0.02 12.96 4.97
CA ARG A 164 -0.87 13.48 6.02
C ARG A 164 -1.91 14.45 5.45
N SER A 165 -2.92 13.91 4.79
CA SER A 165 -4.06 14.67 4.24
C SER A 165 -5.24 13.74 4.00
N ASN A 166 -6.44 14.28 3.86
CA ASN A 166 -7.64 13.53 3.53
C ASN A 166 -8.57 14.40 2.67
N ALA A 167 -9.62 13.78 2.13
CA ALA A 167 -10.60 14.48 1.33
C ALA A 167 -11.43 15.43 2.19
N SER A 168 -11.61 16.64 1.69
CA SER A 168 -12.55 17.66 2.16
C SER A 168 -13.66 17.89 1.13
N ALA A 169 -14.67 18.69 1.48
CA ALA A 169 -15.75 19.07 0.55
C ALA A 169 -15.23 19.73 -0.73
N ASP A 170 -14.16 20.52 -0.63
CA ASP A 170 -13.55 21.29 -1.73
C ASP A 170 -12.49 20.49 -2.51
N THR A 171 -12.27 19.23 -2.14
CA THR A 171 -11.27 18.39 -2.80
C THR A 171 -11.66 18.11 -4.25
N LEU A 172 -10.71 18.31 -5.16
CA LEU A 172 -10.84 17.88 -6.55
C LEU A 172 -11.16 16.38 -6.61
N LYS A 173 -12.30 16.03 -7.22
CA LYS A 173 -12.70 14.64 -7.44
C LYS A 173 -12.61 14.29 -8.91
N ARG A 174 -11.72 13.36 -9.23
CA ARG A 174 -11.63 12.71 -10.54
C ARG A 174 -12.65 11.56 -10.58
N GLN A 175 -13.29 11.35 -11.72
CA GLN A 175 -14.31 10.30 -11.88
C GLN A 175 -13.68 8.89 -11.84
N GLY A 176 -12.41 8.78 -12.19
CA GLY A 176 -11.60 7.59 -12.16
C GLY A 176 -10.09 7.91 -12.17
N LEU A 177 -9.28 6.92 -11.81
CA LEU A 177 -7.82 7.07 -11.74
C LEU A 177 -7.16 7.29 -13.11
N TYR A 178 -7.78 6.81 -14.18
CA TYR A 178 -7.16 6.76 -15.51
C TYR A 178 -7.96 7.53 -16.57
N ASP A 179 -8.92 8.37 -16.17
CA ASP A 179 -9.80 9.05 -17.14
C ASP A 179 -9.04 9.88 -18.17
N ASP A 180 -7.97 10.52 -17.75
CA ASP A 180 -7.11 11.37 -18.57
C ASP A 180 -6.23 10.60 -19.57
N ILE A 181 -6.17 9.27 -19.45
CA ILE A 181 -5.39 8.39 -20.34
C ILE A 181 -6.21 7.22 -20.88
N THR A 182 -7.50 7.16 -20.57
CA THR A 182 -8.41 6.14 -21.11
C THR A 182 -8.67 6.46 -22.59
N PRO A 183 -8.58 5.48 -23.50
CA PRO A 183 -8.95 5.68 -24.90
C PRO A 183 -10.36 6.27 -25.06
N GLU A 184 -10.53 7.24 -25.97
CA GLU A 184 -11.81 7.94 -26.17
C GLU A 184 -12.97 7.00 -26.60
N ASP A 185 -12.65 5.85 -27.18
CA ASP A 185 -13.59 4.83 -27.64
C ASP A 185 -14.07 3.88 -26.52
N ASP A 186 -13.50 3.94 -25.31
CA ASP A 186 -14.03 3.19 -24.16
C ASP A 186 -15.30 3.85 -23.62
N LYS A 187 -16.46 3.37 -24.09
CA LYS A 187 -17.79 3.87 -23.70
C LYS A 187 -18.45 3.08 -22.55
N ARG A 188 -17.70 2.21 -21.87
CA ARG A 188 -18.25 1.41 -20.77
C ARG A 188 -18.70 2.30 -19.60
N PRO A 189 -19.80 1.97 -18.91
CA PRO A 189 -20.21 2.69 -17.70
C PRO A 189 -19.22 2.47 -16.56
N ASN A 190 -19.12 3.44 -15.64
CA ASN A 190 -18.34 3.27 -14.41
C ASN A 190 -18.95 2.18 -13.52
N GLN A 191 -18.09 1.47 -12.79
CA GLN A 191 -18.45 0.45 -11.81
C GLN A 191 -19.59 0.88 -10.88
N ILE A 192 -20.45 -0.09 -10.53
CA ILE A 192 -21.56 0.11 -9.59
C ILE A 192 -21.04 0.09 -8.15
N THR A 193 -21.45 1.07 -7.36
CA THR A 193 -21.10 1.20 -5.95
C THR A 193 -21.87 0.19 -5.10
N LYS A 194 -21.16 -0.73 -4.43
CA LYS A 194 -21.78 -1.80 -3.62
C LYS A 194 -21.99 -1.47 -2.15
N THR A 195 -21.19 -0.55 -1.61
CA THR A 195 -21.12 -0.28 -0.16
C THR A 195 -21.63 1.11 0.22
N GLY A 196 -22.25 1.83 -0.74
CA GLY A 196 -22.69 3.22 -0.55
C GLY A 196 -21.54 4.24 -0.45
N LYS A 197 -20.29 3.82 -0.67
CA LYS A 197 -19.11 4.70 -0.70
C LYS A 197 -18.40 4.61 -2.05
N ASP A 198 -18.09 5.77 -2.61
CA ASP A 198 -17.32 5.90 -3.85
C ASP A 198 -15.85 6.19 -3.58
N THR A 199 -14.99 5.63 -4.43
CA THR A 199 -13.55 5.91 -4.37
C THR A 199 -13.30 7.38 -4.65
N ILE A 200 -12.45 8.01 -3.86
CA ILE A 200 -12.06 9.40 -4.06
C ILE A 200 -10.68 9.45 -4.69
N TRP A 201 -10.63 9.99 -5.90
CA TRP A 201 -9.42 10.25 -6.66
C TRP A 201 -9.18 11.76 -6.77
N GLY A 202 -7.94 12.20 -6.64
CA GLY A 202 -7.59 13.63 -6.78
C GLY A 202 -7.35 14.38 -5.47
N THR A 203 -7.49 13.71 -4.32
CA THR A 203 -7.10 14.28 -3.02
C THR A 203 -5.58 14.58 -3.01
N PRO A 204 -5.16 15.83 -2.74
CA PRO A 204 -3.77 16.23 -2.84
C PRO A 204 -2.85 15.32 -2.02
N ARG A 205 -1.78 14.83 -2.64
CA ARG A 205 -0.77 14.00 -1.95
C ARG A 205 0.43 14.86 -1.63
N LYS A 206 0.22 15.72 -0.62
CA LYS A 206 1.06 16.89 -0.34
C LYS A 206 2.13 16.60 0.71
N THR A 207 1.73 16.49 1.96
CA THR A 207 2.63 16.47 3.12
C THR A 207 3.04 15.04 3.41
N LEU A 208 4.26 14.66 3.02
CA LEU A 208 4.82 13.36 3.33
C LEU A 208 5.37 13.38 4.76
N THR A 209 4.90 12.44 5.58
CA THR A 209 5.11 12.42 7.03
C THR A 209 5.61 11.06 7.45
N LEU A 210 6.52 11.04 8.42
CA LEU A 210 6.93 9.85 9.14
C LEU A 210 6.29 9.87 10.53
N GLY A 211 5.55 8.81 10.86
CA GLY A 211 4.96 8.58 12.17
C GLY A 211 5.66 7.44 12.91
N VAL A 212 5.74 7.54 14.23
CA VAL A 212 6.21 6.48 15.13
C VAL A 212 5.11 6.16 16.16
N SER A 213 4.83 4.87 16.34
CA SER A 213 3.87 4.37 17.33
C SER A 213 4.53 3.37 18.27
N GLU A 214 4.29 3.52 19.57
CA GLU A 214 4.78 2.63 20.63
C GLU A 214 3.75 1.58 21.06
N ASP A 215 2.51 1.70 20.58
CA ASP A 215 1.36 0.94 21.04
C ASP A 215 0.69 0.19 19.89
N GLU A 216 1.51 -0.41 19.02
CA GLU A 216 1.06 -1.24 17.89
C GLU A 216 0.18 -0.48 16.89
N GLY A 217 0.34 0.84 16.76
CA GLY A 217 -0.35 1.69 15.78
C GLY A 217 -1.65 2.33 16.27
N LEU A 218 -1.86 2.41 17.58
CA LEU A 218 -3.06 3.03 18.17
C LEU A 218 -2.88 4.54 18.33
N THR A 219 -1.71 4.98 18.76
CA THR A 219 -1.31 6.39 18.86
C THR A 219 0.01 6.65 18.14
N TRP A 220 0.24 7.91 17.76
CA TRP A 220 1.34 8.28 16.87
C TRP A 220 1.98 9.60 17.30
N ARG A 221 3.32 9.63 17.31
CA ARG A 221 4.12 10.86 17.16
C ARG A 221 4.49 11.01 15.70
N GLU A 222 4.57 12.23 15.20
CA GLU A 222 4.71 12.47 13.78
C GLU A 222 5.64 13.64 13.49
N ARG A 223 6.40 13.54 12.39
CA ARG A 223 7.20 14.64 11.87
C ARG A 223 7.13 14.68 10.35
N VAL A 224 6.97 15.88 9.80
CA VAL A 224 6.93 16.11 8.35
C VAL A 224 8.31 15.82 7.77
N LEU A 225 8.35 14.93 6.79
CA LEU A 225 9.56 14.59 6.03
C LEU A 225 9.75 15.54 4.85
N GLU A 226 8.65 15.87 4.17
CA GLU A 226 8.62 16.70 2.98
C GLU A 226 7.23 17.33 2.80
N ASP A 227 7.17 18.57 2.34
CA ASP A 227 5.91 19.22 1.96
C ASP A 227 5.97 19.70 0.51
N GLY A 228 4.87 19.55 -0.23
CA GLY A 228 4.75 19.97 -1.64
C GLY A 228 3.49 20.80 -1.85
N ASP A 229 2.97 20.96 -3.06
CA ASP A 229 1.56 21.39 -3.25
C ASP A 229 0.62 20.17 -3.40
N GLY A 230 1.20 19.00 -3.73
CA GLY A 230 0.51 17.73 -3.79
C GLY A 230 -0.45 17.58 -4.95
N PHE A 231 -0.36 18.44 -5.99
CA PHE A 231 -1.32 18.44 -7.08
C PHE A 231 -1.30 17.10 -7.85
N CYS A 232 -2.44 16.40 -7.84
CA CYS A 232 -2.62 15.10 -8.47
C CYS A 232 -3.89 15.02 -9.35
N GLY A 233 -4.22 16.12 -10.02
CA GLY A 233 -5.40 16.22 -10.91
C GLY A 233 -5.31 15.37 -12.18
N THR A 234 -4.11 14.90 -12.52
CA THR A 234 -3.83 14.02 -13.66
C THR A 234 -2.98 12.84 -13.19
N ASN A 235 -3.14 11.69 -13.82
CA ASN A 235 -2.27 10.52 -13.65
C ASN A 235 -1.16 10.46 -14.71
N SER A 236 -1.20 11.33 -15.72
CA SER A 236 -0.12 11.53 -16.69
C SER A 236 1.14 12.09 -16.02
N SER A 237 2.30 11.55 -16.37
CA SER A 237 3.62 12.03 -15.91
C SER A 237 4.40 12.76 -17.01
N SER A 238 3.93 12.76 -18.26
CA SER A 238 4.65 13.31 -19.41
C SER A 238 4.68 14.84 -19.42
N GLY A 239 3.60 15.50 -18.97
CA GLY A 239 3.46 16.95 -18.97
C GLY A 239 4.01 17.67 -17.73
N GLN A 240 4.56 16.95 -16.75
CA GLN A 240 5.03 17.51 -15.47
C GLN A 240 3.98 18.24 -14.61
N GLU A 241 2.70 18.11 -14.98
CA GLU A 241 1.60 18.77 -14.28
C GLU A 241 1.35 18.16 -12.90
N ASN A 242 1.52 16.83 -12.77
CA ASN A 242 1.42 16.13 -11.50
C ASN A 242 2.63 16.49 -10.60
N ARG A 243 2.34 17.03 -9.42
CA ARG A 243 3.33 17.45 -8.40
C ARG A 243 3.09 16.73 -7.07
N GLU A 244 2.62 15.49 -7.17
CA GLU A 244 2.34 14.65 -6.02
C GLU A 244 3.63 14.08 -5.41
N LEU A 245 3.66 13.96 -4.07
CA LEU A 245 4.61 13.10 -3.35
C LEU A 245 3.89 11.79 -3.06
N SER A 246 4.40 10.67 -3.55
CA SER A 246 3.62 9.42 -3.54
C SER A 246 4.46 8.16 -3.42
N TYR A 247 3.75 7.06 -3.15
CA TYR A 247 4.30 5.71 -3.07
C TYR A 247 5.56 5.59 -2.20
N PRO A 248 5.53 6.07 -0.94
CA PRO A 248 6.66 5.91 -0.05
C PRO A 248 6.99 4.44 0.21
N SER A 249 8.27 4.17 0.43
CA SER A 249 8.82 2.91 0.91
C SER A 249 9.80 3.24 2.03
N ILE A 250 9.77 2.47 3.10
CA ILE A 250 10.72 2.59 4.22
C ILE A 250 11.41 1.25 4.44
N TYR A 251 12.72 1.30 4.63
CA TYR A 251 13.54 0.19 5.10
C TYR A 251 14.28 0.65 6.36
N ILE A 252 14.35 -0.23 7.36
CA ILE A 252 15.04 0.04 8.63
C ILE A 252 16.32 -0.77 8.66
N GLU A 253 17.45 -0.07 8.65
CA GLU A 253 18.76 -0.66 8.94
C GLU A 253 18.95 -0.70 10.45
N LYS A 254 19.20 -1.90 10.97
CA LYS A 254 19.38 -2.17 12.41
C LYS A 254 20.87 -2.29 12.69
N ASP A 255 21.51 -1.20 13.12
CA ASP A 255 22.98 -1.14 13.30
C ASP A 255 23.46 -1.49 14.72
N GLY A 256 22.54 -1.82 15.64
CA GLY A 256 22.83 -2.22 17.02
C GLY A 256 22.95 -1.06 18.02
N HIS A 257 22.87 0.19 17.56
CA HIS A 257 22.80 1.37 18.42
C HIS A 257 21.54 2.20 18.18
N LYS A 258 21.24 2.52 16.92
CA LYS A 258 20.09 3.33 16.52
C LYS A 258 19.53 2.80 15.22
N ASP A 259 18.22 2.79 15.09
CA ASP A 259 17.60 2.40 13.84
C ASP A 259 17.71 3.54 12.82
N VAL A 260 18.30 3.24 11.67
CA VAL A 260 18.41 4.16 10.54
C VAL A 260 17.28 3.88 9.55
N ALA A 261 16.47 4.89 9.24
CA ALA A 261 15.46 4.77 8.19
C ALA A 261 15.99 5.20 6.83
N HIS A 262 15.75 4.35 5.84
CA HIS A 262 15.94 4.59 4.42
C HIS A 262 14.57 4.77 3.79
N VAL A 263 14.21 6.01 3.47
CA VAL A 263 12.91 6.35 2.88
C VAL A 263 13.10 6.70 1.41
N ALA A 264 12.33 6.08 0.53
CA ALA A 264 12.28 6.42 -0.89
C ALA A 264 10.85 6.67 -1.32
N TYR A 265 10.63 7.65 -2.20
CA TYR A 265 9.30 8.00 -2.70
C TYR A 265 9.37 8.64 -4.09
N THR A 266 8.25 8.61 -4.81
CA THR A 266 8.15 9.28 -6.11
C THR A 266 8.06 10.78 -5.90
N TRP A 267 8.92 11.52 -6.59
CA TRP A 267 8.89 12.97 -6.69
C TRP A 267 8.21 13.35 -8.00
N HIS A 268 6.97 13.84 -7.91
CA HIS A 268 6.18 14.36 -9.04
C HIS A 268 5.99 13.31 -10.17
N ARG A 269 6.04 12.03 -9.81
CA ARG A 269 6.01 10.87 -10.75
C ARG A 269 7.10 10.88 -11.83
N GLN A 270 8.20 11.60 -11.60
CA GLN A 270 9.32 11.71 -12.54
C GLN A 270 10.61 11.14 -12.00
N TYR A 271 10.85 11.36 -10.71
CA TYR A 271 12.08 10.93 -10.04
C TYR A 271 11.76 10.11 -8.80
N ILE A 272 12.78 9.45 -8.29
CA ILE A 272 12.76 8.86 -6.95
C ILE A 272 13.65 9.71 -6.06
N LYS A 273 13.07 10.27 -4.99
CA LYS A 273 13.84 10.94 -3.94
C LYS A 273 14.13 9.94 -2.83
N TYR A 274 15.34 10.02 -2.28
CA TYR A 274 15.81 9.20 -1.17
C TYR A 274 16.17 10.10 0.02
N VAL A 275 15.79 9.67 1.21
CA VAL A 275 16.09 10.33 2.48
C VAL A 275 16.62 9.29 3.47
N ARG A 276 17.71 9.63 4.15
CA ARG A 276 18.27 8.86 5.26
C ARG A 276 18.00 9.58 6.58
N ILE A 277 17.55 8.85 7.59
CA ILE A 277 17.31 9.37 8.94
C ILE A 277 18.11 8.50 9.91
N ASP A 278 19.12 9.08 10.54
CA ASP A 278 20.13 8.35 11.33
C ASP A 278 19.62 7.86 12.69
N ASP A 279 18.55 8.45 13.19
CA ASP A 279 17.88 8.06 14.43
C ASP A 279 16.39 8.34 14.28
N VAL A 280 15.63 7.32 13.89
CA VAL A 280 14.21 7.46 13.58
C VAL A 280 13.42 8.04 14.75
N GLU A 281 13.64 7.50 15.95
CA GLU A 281 12.85 7.84 17.13
C GLU A 281 13.20 9.23 17.66
N ALA A 282 14.50 9.56 17.75
CA ALA A 282 14.92 10.89 18.15
C ALA A 282 14.50 11.95 17.11
N TRP A 283 14.60 11.64 15.82
CA TRP A 283 14.21 12.55 14.77
C TRP A 283 12.71 12.86 14.81
N VAL A 284 11.83 11.87 14.99
CA VAL A 284 10.39 12.15 15.12
C VAL A 284 10.09 12.92 16.41
N SER A 285 10.81 12.66 17.50
CA SER A 285 10.55 13.30 18.81
C SER A 285 11.09 14.73 18.93
N SER A 286 11.99 15.16 18.05
CA SER A 286 12.56 16.51 18.06
C SER A 286 11.82 17.51 17.16
N GLY A 287 10.68 17.11 16.59
CA GLY A 287 9.91 17.87 15.59
C GLY A 287 8.80 18.72 16.18
#